data_AF-A0A419FPB3-F1
#
_entry.id   AF-A0A419FPB3-F1
#
_cell.length_a   1.000
_cell.length_b   1.000
_cell.length_c   1.000
_cell.angle_alpha   90.00
_cell.angle_beta   90.00
_cell.angle_gamma   90.00
#
_symmetry.space_group_name_H-M   'P 1'
#
loop_
_entity.id
_entity.type
_entity.pdbx_description
1 polymer ?
#
loop_
_entity_poly.entity_id
_entity_poly.type
_entity_poly.pdbx_seq_one_letter_code
_entity_poly.pdbx_strand_id
1 'polypeptide(L)'
;MKDEHGPGYSRYFILGLILAAGSLLRTYELSGQSIWLDEAVSIYHSRQNITHIISLQDPTPPLYYALLHFWTRLAGTSEFSVRMLSVLFGTASIFIIYLSASHTFNRRAGLYSALLISFSPLHIYFSQEARTYSLLFALTLLSMYFYSRLTSAASSKWIIPGYLISTTLLCYSHLYALLIVIAQNLHQIIVSRFKLSRELKAWLLIQLFVFMFYIPWMVRLPGIISDHFHSMDFKAFVFTVDLYDI
;
A
#
# COMPACT_ATOMS: atom_id res chain seq x y z
N MET A 1 14.28 11.59 -45.95
CA MET A 1 14.20 10.33 -45.19
C MET A 1 13.64 10.72 -43.83
N LYS A 2 12.34 10.47 -43.59
CA LYS A 2 11.67 10.87 -42.34
C LYS A 2 12.16 9.94 -41.24
N ASP A 3 12.62 10.50 -40.13
CA ASP A 3 12.95 9.75 -38.93
C ASP A 3 11.69 9.03 -38.40
N GLU A 4 11.57 7.74 -38.70
CA GLU A 4 10.47 6.87 -38.25
C GLU A 4 10.60 6.44 -36.78
N HIS A 5 11.61 6.94 -36.06
CA HIS A 5 11.77 6.70 -34.62
C HIS A 5 11.01 7.76 -33.83
N GLY A 6 9.67 7.65 -33.84
CA GLY A 6 8.80 8.58 -33.14
C GLY A 6 9.17 8.74 -31.65
N PRO A 7 8.84 9.89 -31.02
CA PRO A 7 9.19 10.23 -29.62
C PRO A 7 8.60 9.28 -28.56
N GLY A 8 7.92 8.21 -28.97
CA GLY A 8 7.37 7.19 -28.10
C GLY A 8 8.32 6.08 -27.69
N TYR A 9 9.24 5.64 -28.54
CA TYR A 9 10.12 4.52 -28.17
C TYR A 9 11.17 4.93 -27.13
N SER A 10 11.72 6.14 -27.25
CA SER A 10 12.67 6.71 -26.29
C SER A 10 12.12 6.76 -24.86
N ARG A 11 10.83 7.10 -24.68
CA ARG A 11 10.25 7.26 -23.33
C ARG A 11 10.05 5.93 -22.60
N TYR A 12 9.66 4.87 -23.31
CA TYR A 12 9.49 3.54 -22.70
C TYR A 12 10.85 2.94 -22.37
N PHE A 13 11.86 3.21 -23.20
CA PHE A 13 13.25 2.88 -22.90
C PHE A 13 13.72 3.60 -21.62
N ILE A 14 13.51 4.91 -21.51
CA ILE A 14 13.85 5.68 -20.30
C ILE A 14 13.11 5.13 -19.07
N LEU A 15 11.81 4.87 -19.16
CA LEU A 15 11.04 4.28 -18.08
C LEU A 15 11.58 2.89 -17.69
N GLY A 16 11.96 2.08 -18.67
CA GLY A 16 12.60 0.79 -18.45
C GLY A 16 13.91 0.91 -17.67
N LEU A 17 14.76 1.89 -18.01
CA LEU A 17 15.98 2.19 -17.27
C LEU A 17 15.70 2.64 -15.84
N ILE A 18 14.69 3.51 -15.64
CA ILE A 18 14.27 3.96 -14.31
C ILE A 18 13.78 2.79 -13.46
N LEU A 19 12.94 1.91 -14.03
CA LEU A 19 12.46 0.70 -13.35
C LEU A 19 13.61 -0.23 -13.00
N ALA A 20 14.52 -0.50 -13.93
CA ALA A 20 15.68 -1.36 -13.69
C ALA A 20 16.56 -0.79 -12.56
N ALA A 21 16.91 0.49 -12.62
CA ALA A 21 17.70 1.15 -11.58
C ALA A 21 16.98 1.14 -10.22
N GLY A 22 15.69 1.49 -10.19
CA GLY A 22 14.90 1.51 -8.97
C GLY A 22 14.70 0.13 -8.34
N SER A 23 14.56 -0.93 -9.15
CA SER A 23 14.53 -2.32 -8.69
C SER A 23 15.88 -2.75 -8.13
N LEU A 24 16.99 -2.45 -8.83
CA LEU A 24 18.33 -2.78 -8.36
C LEU A 24 18.62 -2.16 -7.00
N LEU A 25 18.29 -0.88 -6.82
CA LEU A 25 18.43 -0.18 -5.53
C LEU A 25 17.61 -0.83 -4.41
N ARG A 26 16.41 -1.34 -4.71
CA ARG A 26 15.56 -2.00 -3.72
C ARG A 26 16.03 -3.42 -3.40
N THR A 27 16.75 -4.09 -4.29
CA THR A 27 17.34 -5.41 -4.04
C THR A 27 18.76 -5.37 -3.49
N TYR A 28 19.42 -4.20 -3.55
CA TYR A 28 20.79 -4.03 -3.08
C TYR A 28 20.88 -4.32 -1.57
N GLU A 29 21.77 -5.23 -1.18
CA GLU A 29 21.98 -5.66 0.21
C GLU A 29 20.69 -6.06 0.98
N LEU A 30 19.72 -6.65 0.28
CA LEU A 30 18.43 -7.03 0.88
C LEU A 30 18.54 -7.99 2.08
N SER A 31 19.64 -8.74 2.18
CA SER A 31 19.98 -9.61 3.32
C SER A 31 21.24 -9.16 4.06
N GLY A 32 21.67 -7.91 3.87
CA GLY A 32 22.82 -7.36 4.56
C GLY A 32 22.55 -7.02 6.03
N GLN A 33 21.28 -6.82 6.39
CA GLN A 33 20.84 -6.53 7.76
C GLN A 33 19.98 -7.67 8.30
N SER A 34 20.14 -7.98 9.58
CA SER A 34 19.26 -8.92 10.29
C SER A 34 17.81 -8.42 10.33
N ILE A 35 16.88 -9.35 10.54
CA ILE A 35 15.44 -9.08 10.68
C ILE A 35 15.15 -8.21 11.92
N TRP A 36 14.43 -7.11 11.71
CA TRP A 36 13.95 -6.25 12.80
C TRP A 36 12.81 -6.90 13.59
N LEU A 37 12.55 -6.41 14.81
CA LEU A 37 11.54 -6.98 15.69
C LEU A 37 10.13 -7.01 15.06
N ASP A 38 9.74 -5.96 14.37
CA ASP A 38 8.43 -5.85 13.72
C ASP A 38 8.34 -6.67 12.42
N GLU A 39 9.45 -6.84 11.69
CA GLU A 39 9.57 -7.83 10.61
C GLU A 39 9.39 -9.24 11.16
N ALA A 40 10.02 -9.57 12.30
CA ALA A 40 9.89 -10.88 12.94
C ALA A 40 8.43 -11.17 13.36
N VAL A 41 7.71 -10.18 13.89
CA VAL A 41 6.27 -10.28 14.20
C VAL A 41 5.46 -10.56 12.93
N SER A 42 5.76 -9.85 11.84
CA SER A 42 5.08 -10.05 10.55
C SER A 42 5.31 -11.45 9.99
N ILE A 43 6.55 -11.94 10.08
CA ILE A 43 6.94 -13.30 9.67
C ILE A 43 6.25 -14.34 10.57
N TYR A 44 6.26 -14.14 11.88
CA TYR A 44 5.61 -15.04 12.85
C TYR A 44 4.12 -15.21 12.54
N HIS A 45 3.39 -14.11 12.34
CA HIS A 45 1.98 -14.14 11.99
C HIS A 45 1.75 -14.81 10.62
N SER A 46 2.59 -14.52 9.63
CA SER A 46 2.46 -15.13 8.29
C SER A 46 2.66 -16.65 8.28
N ARG A 47 3.32 -17.24 9.30
CA ARG A 47 3.49 -18.70 9.41
C ARG A 47 2.28 -19.41 10.00
N GLN A 48 1.36 -18.66 10.62
CA GLN A 48 0.14 -19.22 11.19
C GLN A 48 -0.86 -19.60 10.10
N ASN A 49 -1.91 -20.35 10.45
CA ASN A 49 -2.98 -20.68 9.52
C ASN A 49 -3.73 -19.42 9.04
N ILE A 50 -4.26 -19.45 7.82
CA ILE A 50 -4.95 -18.29 7.24
C ILE A 50 -6.14 -17.82 8.10
N THR A 51 -6.83 -18.75 8.76
CA THR A 51 -7.93 -18.45 9.70
C THR A 51 -7.44 -17.67 10.91
N HIS A 52 -6.25 -18.00 11.41
CA HIS A 52 -5.62 -17.26 12.50
C HIS A 52 -5.20 -15.86 12.02
N ILE A 53 -4.57 -15.76 10.84
CA ILE A 53 -4.13 -14.48 10.26
C ILE A 53 -5.31 -13.52 10.11
N ILE A 54 -6.41 -13.98 9.53
CA ILE A 54 -7.59 -13.13 9.37
C ILE A 54 -8.23 -12.80 10.70
N SER A 55 -8.05 -13.60 11.76
CA SER A 55 -8.59 -13.38 13.11
C SER A 55 -7.68 -12.62 14.07
N LEU A 56 -6.50 -12.18 13.62
CA LEU A 56 -5.54 -11.46 14.46
C LEU A 56 -6.16 -10.20 15.06
N GLN A 57 -5.92 -10.00 16.36
CA GLN A 57 -6.19 -8.74 17.05
C GLN A 57 -4.94 -7.85 17.00
N ASP A 58 -4.52 -7.51 15.78
CA ASP A 58 -3.41 -6.58 15.53
C ASP A 58 -3.96 -5.26 14.97
N PRO A 59 -3.38 -4.09 15.34
CA PRO A 59 -3.75 -2.81 14.73
C PRO A 59 -3.55 -2.76 13.21
N THR A 60 -2.63 -3.57 12.68
CA THR A 60 -2.41 -3.70 11.24
C THR A 60 -3.41 -4.68 10.64
N PRO A 61 -4.20 -4.28 9.63
CA PRO A 61 -5.11 -5.20 9.00
C PRO A 61 -4.40 -6.33 8.24
N PRO A 62 -5.07 -7.47 7.99
CA PRO A 62 -4.40 -8.75 7.73
C PRO A 62 -3.85 -8.92 6.32
N LEU A 63 -4.02 -7.96 5.40
CA LEU A 63 -3.68 -8.17 3.99
C LEU A 63 -2.20 -8.50 3.80
N TYR A 64 -1.31 -7.74 4.42
CA TYR A 64 0.12 -7.95 4.27
C TYR A 64 0.54 -9.32 4.82
N TYR A 65 0.05 -9.71 6.00
CA TYR A 65 0.33 -11.01 6.60
C TYR A 65 -0.21 -12.17 5.72
N ALA A 66 -1.40 -12.02 5.16
CA ALA A 66 -1.99 -13.00 4.25
C ALA A 66 -1.17 -13.15 2.95
N LEU A 67 -0.71 -12.04 2.37
CA LEU A 67 0.16 -12.07 1.18
C LEU A 67 1.51 -12.72 1.51
N LEU A 68 2.12 -12.37 2.64
CA LEU A 68 3.38 -12.96 3.09
C LEU A 68 3.24 -14.46 3.38
N HIS A 69 2.10 -14.90 3.90
CA HIS A 69 1.77 -16.31 4.16
C HIS A 69 1.79 -17.15 2.89
N PHE A 70 1.21 -16.66 1.79
CA PHE A 70 1.29 -17.36 0.51
C PHE A 70 2.67 -17.21 -0.14
N TRP A 71 3.28 -16.03 -0.04
CA TRP A 71 4.60 -15.76 -0.61
C TRP A 71 5.70 -16.67 -0.04
N THR A 72 5.75 -16.82 1.29
CA THR A 72 6.77 -17.63 1.96
C THR A 72 6.69 -19.11 1.63
N ARG A 73 5.51 -19.62 1.24
CA ARG A 73 5.36 -20.99 0.73
C ARG A 73 5.91 -21.18 -0.68
N LEU A 74 5.96 -20.11 -1.47
CA LEU A 74 6.44 -20.14 -2.85
C LEU A 74 7.94 -19.82 -2.93
N ALA A 75 8.39 -18.79 -2.21
CA ALA A 75 9.74 -18.24 -2.30
C ALA A 75 10.64 -18.61 -1.10
N GLY A 76 10.09 -19.22 -0.04
CA GLY A 76 10.82 -19.61 1.18
C GLY A 76 10.82 -18.52 2.25
N THR A 77 11.55 -18.76 3.34
CA THR A 77 11.53 -17.93 4.57
C THR A 77 12.88 -17.27 4.88
N SER A 78 13.83 -17.26 3.94
CA SER A 78 15.07 -16.50 4.09
C SER A 78 14.79 -15.00 4.19
N GLU A 79 15.73 -14.24 4.76
CA GLU A 79 15.61 -12.78 4.88
C GLU A 79 15.40 -12.12 3.50
N PHE A 80 16.13 -12.60 2.49
CA PHE A 80 15.94 -12.19 1.10
C PHE A 80 14.50 -12.40 0.64
N SER A 81 13.98 -13.62 0.83
CA SER A 81 12.66 -14.01 0.34
C SER A 81 11.56 -13.17 0.97
N VAL A 82 11.53 -13.04 2.30
CA VAL A 82 10.45 -12.33 3.00
C VAL A 82 10.41 -10.84 2.63
N ARG A 83 11.58 -10.21 2.45
CA ARG A 83 11.68 -8.81 2.03
C ARG A 83 11.39 -8.61 0.54
N MET A 84 11.61 -9.63 -0.28
CA MET A 84 11.35 -9.55 -1.72
C MET A 84 9.88 -9.24 -2.04
N LEU A 85 8.94 -9.69 -1.19
CA LEU A 85 7.53 -9.32 -1.33
C LEU A 85 7.33 -7.79 -1.30
N SER A 86 7.95 -7.11 -0.32
CA SER A 86 7.93 -5.65 -0.21
C SER A 86 8.66 -4.97 -1.36
N VAL A 87 9.77 -5.55 -1.83
CA VAL A 87 10.50 -5.05 -3.00
C VAL A 87 9.64 -5.06 -4.26
N LEU A 88 8.79 -6.08 -4.44
CA LEU A 88 7.85 -6.15 -5.56
C LEU A 88 6.83 -5.01 -5.51
N PHE A 89 6.23 -4.74 -4.34
CA PHE A 89 5.31 -3.60 -4.18
C PHE A 89 6.02 -2.25 -4.33
N GLY A 90 7.24 -2.15 -3.79
CA GLY A 90 8.07 -0.97 -3.89
C GLY A 90 8.49 -0.67 -5.33
N THR A 91 8.78 -1.71 -6.12
CA THR A 91 9.08 -1.60 -7.55
C THR A 91 7.82 -1.25 -8.35
N ALA A 92 6.71 -1.93 -8.09
CA ALA A 92 5.44 -1.65 -8.75
C ALA A 92 5.01 -0.19 -8.55
N SER A 93 5.29 0.38 -7.37
CA SER A 93 5.01 1.78 -7.05
C SER A 93 5.67 2.77 -8.02
N ILE A 94 6.88 2.47 -8.54
CA ILE A 94 7.57 3.29 -9.54
C ILE A 94 6.75 3.38 -10.84
N PHE A 95 6.19 2.24 -11.28
CA PHE A 95 5.36 2.21 -12.49
C PHE A 95 4.00 2.86 -12.25
N ILE A 96 3.38 2.60 -11.10
CA ILE A 96 2.06 3.15 -10.77
C ILE A 96 2.13 4.67 -10.65
N ILE A 97 3.16 5.24 -10.00
CA ILE A 97 3.32 6.70 -9.93
C ILE A 97 3.52 7.32 -11.32
N TYR A 98 4.28 6.66 -12.21
CA TYR A 98 4.40 7.07 -13.61
C TYR A 98 3.03 7.18 -14.28
N LEU A 99 2.18 6.16 -14.12
CA LEU A 99 0.83 6.15 -14.69
C LEU A 99 -0.05 7.26 -14.11
N SER A 100 -0.06 7.41 -12.78
CA SER A 100 -0.83 8.44 -12.07
C SER A 100 -0.45 9.84 -12.50
N ALA A 101 0.83 10.21 -12.41
CA ALA A 101 1.29 11.54 -12.78
C ALA A 101 1.20 11.80 -14.30
N SER A 102 1.39 10.78 -15.14
CA SER A 102 1.15 10.86 -16.59
C SER A 102 -0.28 11.22 -16.93
N HIS A 103 -1.23 10.67 -16.17
CA HIS A 103 -2.65 10.86 -16.38
C HIS A 103 -3.13 12.22 -15.85
N THR A 104 -2.72 12.59 -14.63
CA THR A 104 -3.16 13.83 -13.98
C THR A 104 -2.52 15.08 -14.60
N PHE A 105 -1.26 14.99 -15.03
CA PHE A 105 -0.52 16.14 -15.55
C PHE A 105 -0.10 15.92 -17.01
N ASN A 106 0.99 15.19 -17.22
CA ASN A 106 1.52 14.85 -18.54
C ASN A 106 2.62 13.78 -18.42
N ARG A 107 3.05 13.22 -19.55
CA ARG A 107 4.05 12.14 -19.60
C ARG A 107 5.41 12.50 -18.99
N ARG A 108 5.84 13.76 -19.09
CA ARG A 108 7.11 14.21 -18.49
C ARG A 108 7.01 14.22 -16.97
N ALA A 109 5.91 14.73 -16.42
CA ALA A 109 5.63 14.64 -15.00
C ALA A 109 5.63 13.18 -14.51
N GLY A 110 5.04 12.27 -15.29
CA GLY A 110 5.13 10.83 -15.05
C GLY A 110 6.57 10.31 -14.90
N LEU A 111 7.45 10.63 -15.85
CA LEU A 111 8.85 10.21 -15.81
C LEU A 111 9.60 10.83 -14.62
N TYR A 112 9.39 12.11 -14.34
CA TYR A 112 10.02 12.76 -13.19
C TYR A 112 9.55 12.17 -11.86
N SER A 113 8.26 11.87 -11.71
CA SER A 113 7.75 11.22 -10.50
C SER A 113 8.32 9.80 -10.32
N ALA A 114 8.43 9.03 -11.41
CA ALA A 114 9.07 7.71 -11.37
C ALA A 114 10.55 7.79 -10.99
N LEU A 115 11.27 8.77 -11.56
CA LEU A 115 12.66 9.03 -11.21
C LEU A 115 12.81 9.37 -9.72
N LEU A 116 12.03 10.34 -9.22
CA LEU A 116 12.07 10.75 -7.82
C LEU A 116 11.77 9.59 -6.86
N ILE A 117 10.77 8.76 -7.13
CA ILE A 117 10.46 7.59 -6.29
C ILE A 117 11.52 6.51 -6.41
N SER A 118 12.12 6.31 -7.59
CA SER A 118 13.15 5.28 -7.77
C SER A 118 14.38 5.53 -6.89
N PHE A 119 14.76 6.80 -6.73
CA PHE A 119 15.93 7.24 -5.96
C PHE A 119 15.59 7.78 -4.55
N SER A 120 14.33 7.72 -4.11
CA SER A 120 13.93 8.19 -2.78
C SER A 120 14.46 7.25 -1.69
N PRO A 121 15.36 7.71 -0.79
CA PRO A 121 15.95 6.86 0.24
C PRO A 121 14.90 6.25 1.18
N LEU A 122 13.91 7.05 1.58
CA LEU A 122 12.81 6.58 2.44
C LEU A 122 11.98 5.48 1.76
N HIS A 123 11.68 5.66 0.48
CA HIS A 123 10.90 4.64 -0.23
C HIS A 123 11.72 3.37 -0.46
N ILE A 124 13.04 3.48 -0.72
CA ILE A 124 13.92 2.31 -0.83
C ILE A 124 13.94 1.56 0.52
N TYR A 125 14.19 2.27 1.61
CA TYR A 125 14.20 1.72 2.97
C TYR A 125 12.93 0.93 3.28
N PHE A 126 11.74 1.54 3.13
CA PHE A 126 10.47 0.85 3.37
C PHE A 126 10.11 -0.24 2.33
N SER A 127 10.79 -0.27 1.19
CA SER A 127 10.68 -1.39 0.23
C SER A 127 11.52 -2.59 0.64
N GLN A 128 12.51 -2.40 1.51
CA GLN A 128 13.42 -3.45 1.98
C GLN A 128 13.00 -4.07 3.31
N GLU A 129 11.98 -3.53 3.99
CA GLU A 129 11.42 -4.14 5.19
C GLU A 129 10.31 -5.13 4.82
N ALA A 130 10.27 -6.30 5.47
CA ALA A 130 9.18 -7.27 5.37
C ALA A 130 7.91 -6.79 6.11
N ARG A 131 7.43 -5.58 5.77
CA ARG A 131 6.34 -4.83 6.39
C ARG A 131 5.37 -4.27 5.35
N THR A 132 4.20 -3.84 5.83
CA THR A 132 3.09 -3.36 4.98
C THR A 132 3.35 -2.03 4.26
N TYR A 133 4.39 -1.28 4.61
CA TYR A 133 4.59 0.10 4.14
C TYR A 133 4.66 0.25 2.61
N SER A 134 5.39 -0.64 1.94
CA SER A 134 5.50 -0.65 0.47
C SER A 134 4.17 -1.01 -0.21
N LEU A 135 3.42 -1.96 0.37
CA LEU A 135 2.08 -2.34 -0.08
C LEU A 135 1.08 -1.19 0.08
N LEU A 136 1.07 -0.54 1.26
CA LEU A 136 0.26 0.64 1.56
C LEU A 136 0.50 1.76 0.54
N PHE A 137 1.77 2.04 0.25
CA PHE A 137 2.16 3.06 -0.72
C PHE A 137 1.68 2.69 -2.15
N ALA A 138 1.94 1.46 -2.60
CA ALA A 138 1.51 0.98 -3.92
C ALA A 138 -0.01 1.06 -4.10
N LEU A 139 -0.78 0.62 -3.11
CA LEU A 139 -2.24 0.63 -3.13
C LEU A 139 -2.80 2.06 -3.02
N THR A 140 -2.13 2.95 -2.30
CA THR A 140 -2.48 4.39 -2.27
C THR A 140 -2.35 4.98 -3.67
N LEU A 141 -1.23 4.74 -4.35
CA LEU A 141 -1.02 5.22 -5.71
C LEU A 141 -2.04 4.65 -6.69
N LEU A 142 -2.38 3.36 -6.55
CA LEU A 142 -3.33 2.69 -7.41
C LEU A 142 -4.77 3.19 -7.18
N SER A 143 -5.16 3.39 -5.92
CA SER A 143 -6.45 4.00 -5.56
C SER A 143 -6.54 5.42 -6.13
N MET A 144 -5.49 6.24 -5.98
CA MET A 144 -5.42 7.60 -6.54
C MET A 144 -5.43 7.61 -8.07
N TYR A 145 -4.78 6.63 -8.72
CA TYR A 145 -4.84 6.45 -10.17
C TYR A 145 -6.30 6.26 -10.61
N PHE A 146 -6.99 5.25 -10.09
CA PHE A 146 -8.37 4.98 -10.48
C PHE A 146 -9.33 6.10 -10.08
N TYR A 147 -9.09 6.77 -8.94
CA TYR A 147 -9.83 7.97 -8.54
C TYR A 147 -9.73 9.08 -9.59
N SER A 148 -8.52 9.40 -10.06
CA SER A 148 -8.31 10.40 -11.11
C SER A 148 -8.99 10.02 -12.44
N ARG A 149 -9.09 8.72 -12.70
CA ARG A 149 -9.77 8.18 -13.89
C ARG A 149 -11.29 8.28 -13.79
N LEU A 150 -11.86 8.09 -12.60
CA LEU A 150 -13.31 8.26 -12.34
C LEU A 150 -13.75 9.71 -12.54
N THR A 151 -12.91 10.67 -12.17
CA THR A 151 -13.23 12.10 -12.28
C THR A 151 -12.97 12.67 -13.68
N SER A 152 -12.24 11.93 -14.51
CA SER A 152 -12.01 12.28 -15.91
C SER A 152 -13.11 11.70 -16.78
N ALA A 153 -13.52 12.38 -17.85
CA ALA A 153 -14.57 11.93 -18.79
C ALA A 153 -14.26 10.62 -19.56
N ALA A 154 -13.17 9.92 -19.21
CA ALA A 154 -12.76 8.67 -19.85
C ALA A 154 -13.58 7.49 -19.29
N SER A 155 -14.52 6.98 -20.08
CA SER A 155 -15.32 5.82 -19.70
C SER A 155 -14.60 4.51 -20.05
N SER A 156 -14.12 3.80 -19.04
CA SER A 156 -13.72 2.39 -19.17
C SER A 156 -14.41 1.56 -18.10
N LYS A 157 -14.94 0.39 -18.50
CA LYS A 157 -15.66 -0.53 -17.61
C LYS A 157 -14.84 -1.02 -16.42
N TRP A 158 -13.50 -0.91 -16.49
CA TRP A 158 -12.58 -1.35 -15.44
C TRP A 158 -12.27 -0.29 -14.39
N ILE A 159 -12.70 0.96 -14.57
CA ILE A 159 -12.32 2.05 -13.65
C ILE A 159 -13.00 1.88 -12.30
N ILE A 160 -14.33 1.64 -12.27
CA ILE A 160 -15.07 1.46 -11.01
C ILE A 160 -14.60 0.19 -10.27
N PRO A 161 -14.51 -1.00 -10.90
CA PRO A 161 -13.96 -2.18 -10.25
C PRO A 161 -12.51 -1.96 -9.76
N GLY A 162 -11.68 -1.31 -10.57
CA GLY A 162 -10.29 -1.00 -10.20
C GLY A 162 -10.21 -0.10 -8.97
N TYR A 163 -11.05 0.94 -8.90
CA TYR A 163 -11.13 1.80 -7.72
C TYR A 163 -11.61 1.04 -6.48
N LEU A 164 -12.68 0.25 -6.60
CA LEU A 164 -13.21 -0.55 -5.48
C LEU A 164 -12.17 -1.52 -4.96
N ILE A 165 -11.57 -2.33 -5.83
CA ILE A 165 -10.57 -3.34 -5.43
C ILE A 165 -9.35 -2.67 -4.80
N SER A 166 -8.77 -1.67 -5.46
CA SER A 166 -7.56 -1.01 -4.93
C SER A 166 -7.81 -0.31 -3.61
N THR A 167 -8.94 0.39 -3.45
CA THR A 167 -9.27 1.14 -2.22
C THR A 167 -9.68 0.21 -1.08
N THR A 168 -10.42 -0.86 -1.35
CA THR A 168 -10.71 -1.88 -0.33
C THR A 168 -9.43 -2.55 0.14
N LEU A 169 -8.57 -3.01 -0.78
CA LEU A 169 -7.27 -3.59 -0.42
C LEU A 169 -6.39 -2.59 0.34
N LEU A 170 -6.42 -1.31 -0.04
CA LEU A 170 -5.73 -0.24 0.68
C LEU A 170 -6.19 -0.17 2.14
N CYS A 171 -7.50 -0.16 2.40
CA CYS A 171 -8.05 -0.20 3.76
C CYS A 171 -7.61 -1.45 4.54
N TYR A 172 -7.48 -2.60 3.86
CA TYR A 172 -6.97 -3.83 4.45
C TYR A 172 -5.43 -3.87 4.60
N SER A 173 -4.69 -2.85 4.18
CA SER A 173 -3.23 -2.79 4.33
C SER A 173 -2.76 -2.05 5.60
N HIS A 174 -3.43 -0.95 5.96
CA HIS A 174 -3.09 -0.12 7.13
C HIS A 174 -4.25 0.81 7.51
N LEU A 175 -4.40 1.11 8.80
CA LEU A 175 -5.37 2.09 9.33
C LEU A 175 -5.26 3.49 8.70
N TYR A 176 -4.07 3.86 8.25
CA TYR A 176 -3.80 5.19 7.66
C TYR A 176 -4.39 5.34 6.26
N ALA A 177 -4.80 4.23 5.63
CA ALA A 177 -5.62 4.23 4.43
C ALA A 177 -6.89 5.09 4.58
N LEU A 178 -7.47 5.15 5.79
CA LEU A 178 -8.67 5.93 6.05
C LEU A 178 -8.44 7.43 5.78
N LEU A 179 -7.23 7.95 6.00
CA LEU A 179 -6.89 9.34 5.69
C LEU A 179 -6.98 9.61 4.18
N ILE A 180 -6.55 8.64 3.36
CA ILE A 180 -6.65 8.72 1.90
C ILE A 180 -8.11 8.70 1.44
N VAL A 181 -8.91 7.78 2.00
CA VAL A 181 -10.35 7.69 1.68
C VAL A 181 -11.08 8.96 2.11
N ILE A 182 -10.79 9.49 3.29
CA ILE A 182 -11.36 10.76 3.77
C ILE A 182 -10.98 11.91 2.82
N ALA A 183 -9.72 12.02 2.41
CA ALA A 183 -9.28 13.05 1.48
C ALA A 183 -10.00 12.96 0.12
N GLN A 184 -10.17 11.75 -0.43
CA GLN A 184 -10.90 11.53 -1.68
C GLN A 184 -12.38 11.94 -1.56
N ASN A 185 -13.02 11.63 -0.42
CA ASN A 185 -14.40 11.99 -0.12
C ASN A 185 -14.57 13.51 0.03
N LEU A 186 -13.70 14.15 0.82
CA LEU A 186 -13.72 15.59 1.01
C LEU A 186 -13.54 16.32 -0.33
N HIS A 187 -12.59 15.88 -1.16
CA HIS A 187 -12.40 16.45 -2.49
C HIS A 187 -13.67 16.34 -3.35
N GLN A 188 -14.37 15.20 -3.37
CA GLN A 188 -15.63 15.07 -4.13
C GLN A 188 -16.74 15.98 -3.61
N ILE A 189 -16.89 16.10 -2.29
CA ILE A 189 -17.88 16.98 -1.67
C ILE A 189 -17.59 18.46 -1.98
N ILE A 190 -16.32 18.85 -1.97
CA ILE A 190 -15.89 20.22 -2.30
C ILE A 190 -16.13 20.53 -3.78
N VAL A 191 -15.73 19.61 -4.68
CA VAL A 191 -15.91 19.78 -6.13
C VAL A 191 -17.39 19.80 -6.51
N SER A 192 -18.24 19.02 -5.84
CA SER A 192 -19.69 19.07 -6.02
C SER A 192 -20.35 20.32 -5.42
N ARG A 193 -19.56 21.22 -4.80
CA ARG A 193 -20.03 22.44 -4.12
C ARG A 193 -21.07 22.12 -3.04
N PHE A 194 -20.91 20.99 -2.36
CA PHE A 194 -21.85 20.49 -1.35
C PHE A 194 -23.28 20.25 -1.90
N LYS A 195 -23.45 20.18 -3.22
CA LYS A 195 -24.73 19.84 -3.85
C LYS A 195 -24.83 18.33 -4.06
N LEU A 196 -25.99 17.76 -3.75
CA LEU A 196 -26.27 16.34 -3.92
C LEU A 196 -26.57 16.00 -5.40
N SER A 197 -25.57 16.19 -6.26
CA SER A 197 -25.64 15.90 -7.69
C SER A 197 -25.71 14.40 -7.97
N ARG A 198 -26.02 14.02 -9.21
CA ARG A 198 -26.06 12.60 -9.64
C ARG A 198 -24.69 11.94 -9.45
N GLU A 199 -23.63 12.69 -9.72
CA GLU A 199 -22.23 12.28 -9.60
C GLU A 199 -21.87 12.05 -8.13
N LEU A 200 -22.25 12.95 -7.23
CA LEU A 200 -22.00 12.76 -5.80
C LEU A 200 -22.78 11.56 -5.25
N LYS A 201 -24.03 11.33 -5.68
CA LYS A 201 -24.79 10.13 -5.29
C LYS A 201 -24.11 8.84 -5.77
N ALA A 202 -23.64 8.82 -7.02
CA ALA A 202 -22.90 7.68 -7.54
C ALA A 202 -21.59 7.46 -6.78
N TRP A 203 -20.87 8.52 -6.43
CA TRP A 203 -19.69 8.46 -5.58
C TRP A 203 -20.00 7.88 -4.19
N LEU A 204 -21.02 8.39 -3.51
CA LEU A 204 -21.43 7.88 -2.20
C LEU A 204 -21.82 6.41 -2.25
N LEU A 205 -22.44 5.95 -3.35
CA LEU A 205 -22.73 4.54 -3.55
C LEU A 205 -21.45 3.71 -3.68
N ILE A 206 -20.44 4.18 -4.43
CA ILE A 206 -19.12 3.52 -4.51
C ILE A 206 -18.47 3.43 -3.14
N GLN A 207 -18.53 4.50 -2.35
CA GLN A 207 -17.97 4.54 -0.99
C GLN A 207 -18.70 3.61 -0.03
N LEU A 208 -20.03 3.49 -0.19
CA LEU A 208 -20.82 2.51 0.55
C LEU A 208 -20.34 1.08 0.26
N PHE A 209 -20.01 0.76 -1.00
CA PHE A 209 -19.43 -0.55 -1.33
C PHE A 209 -18.04 -0.75 -0.71
N VAL A 210 -17.15 0.26 -0.77
CA VAL A 210 -15.82 0.18 -0.10
C VAL A 210 -16.00 -0.09 1.39
N PHE A 211 -16.89 0.67 2.04
CA PHE A 211 -17.21 0.51 3.45
C PHE A 211 -17.77 -0.87 3.73
N MET A 212 -18.78 -1.32 2.98
CA MET A 212 -19.39 -2.64 3.12
C MET A 212 -18.36 -3.78 3.05
N PHE A 213 -17.40 -3.71 2.12
CA PHE A 213 -16.33 -4.70 2.04
C PHE A 213 -15.32 -4.61 3.19
N TYR A 214 -15.17 -3.45 3.82
CA TYR A 214 -14.23 -3.23 4.92
C TYR A 214 -14.84 -3.50 6.32
N ILE A 215 -16.18 -3.52 6.43
CA ILE A 215 -16.93 -3.84 7.66
C ILE A 215 -16.37 -5.05 8.42
N PRO A 216 -16.05 -6.20 7.79
CA PRO A 216 -15.59 -7.39 8.51
C PRO A 216 -14.33 -7.17 9.37
N TRP A 217 -13.50 -6.18 9.01
CA TRP A 217 -12.35 -5.79 9.82
C TRP A 217 -12.68 -4.69 10.82
N MET A 218 -13.49 -3.70 10.42
CA MET A 218 -13.90 -2.60 11.31
C MET A 218 -14.58 -3.07 12.61
N VAL A 219 -15.40 -4.12 12.54
CA VAL A 219 -16.09 -4.66 13.72
C VAL A 219 -15.13 -5.15 14.80
N ARG A 220 -13.86 -5.42 14.45
CA ARG A 220 -12.84 -5.94 15.37
C ARG A 220 -12.01 -4.84 16.03
N LEU A 221 -12.05 -3.63 15.49
CA LEU A 221 -11.29 -2.49 16.00
C LEU A 221 -11.52 -2.20 17.48
N PRO A 222 -12.75 -2.23 18.02
CA PRO A 222 -12.96 -1.95 19.44
C PRO A 222 -12.21 -2.93 20.35
N GLY A 223 -12.18 -4.22 20.00
CA GLY A 223 -11.43 -5.23 20.75
C GLY A 223 -9.92 -5.03 20.66
N ILE A 224 -9.40 -4.72 19.47
CA ILE A 224 -7.98 -4.41 19.29
C ILE A 224 -7.57 -3.20 20.15
N ILE A 225 -8.42 -2.18 20.18
CA ILE A 225 -8.18 -0.96 20.96
C ILE A 225 -8.22 -1.26 22.46
N SER A 226 -9.23 -2.00 22.94
CA SER A 226 -9.32 -2.36 24.37
C SER A 226 -8.11 -3.17 24.83
N ASP A 227 -7.69 -4.16 24.05
CA ASP A 227 -6.58 -5.03 24.40
C ASP A 227 -5.25 -4.27 24.41
N HIS A 228 -5.10 -3.29 23.50
CA HIS A 228 -3.94 -2.41 23.48
C HIS A 228 -3.88 -1.51 24.73
N PHE A 229 -5.01 -0.92 25.15
CA PHE A 229 -5.04 -0.11 26.37
C PHE A 229 -4.82 -0.95 27.64
N HIS A 230 -5.42 -2.14 27.73
CA HIS A 230 -5.21 -3.05 28.86
C HIS A 230 -3.78 -3.56 28.98
N SER A 231 -3.11 -3.82 27.85
CA SER A 231 -1.68 -4.19 27.85
C SER A 231 -0.76 -3.00 28.15
N MET A 232 -1.18 -1.76 27.88
CA MET A 232 -0.49 -0.55 28.34
C MET A 232 -0.66 -0.31 29.84
N ASP A 233 -1.81 -0.61 30.43
CA ASP A 233 -2.00 -0.63 31.89
C ASP A 233 -1.12 -1.69 32.56
N PHE A 234 -0.84 -2.80 31.87
CA PHE A 234 0.10 -3.83 32.32
C PHE A 234 1.58 -3.41 32.23
N LYS A 235 1.91 -2.21 31.71
CA LYS A 235 3.28 -1.65 31.85
C LYS A 235 3.58 -1.08 33.24
N ALA A 236 2.63 -1.13 34.18
CA ALA A 236 2.97 -1.13 35.61
C ALA A 236 3.51 -2.49 36.10
N PHE A 237 3.45 -3.56 35.29
CA PHE A 237 3.91 -4.90 35.67
C PHE A 237 5.33 -5.21 35.16
N VAL A 238 5.74 -4.67 34.01
CA VAL A 238 7.08 -4.94 33.44
C VAL A 238 8.19 -4.06 34.07
N PHE A 239 7.86 -2.91 34.66
CA PHE A 239 8.83 -2.17 35.51
C PHE A 239 9.06 -2.81 36.89
N THR A 240 8.37 -3.90 37.22
CA THR A 240 8.50 -4.60 38.51
C THR A 240 9.37 -5.86 38.40
N VAL A 241 9.73 -6.29 37.18
CA VAL A 241 10.56 -7.49 36.97
C VAL A 241 12.07 -7.16 36.89
N ASP A 242 12.47 -5.89 36.75
CA ASP A 242 13.88 -5.45 36.73
C ASP A 242 14.34 -4.66 37.98
N LEU A 243 13.60 -4.73 39.10
CA LEU A 243 14.04 -4.15 40.39
C LEU A 243 14.17 -5.18 41.53
N TYR A 244 14.09 -6.48 41.21
CA TYR A 244 14.27 -7.56 42.19
C TYR A 244 15.21 -8.67 41.69
N ASP A 245 16.33 -8.27 41.07
CA ASP A 245 17.57 -9.03 41.15
C ASP A 245 18.50 -8.32 42.15
N ILE A 246 18.46 -8.79 43.41
CA ILE A 246 19.66 -9.04 44.21
C ILE A 246 19.69 -10.55 44.47
#